data_AF-A0A1R0WCL5-F1
#
_entry.id   AF-A0A1R0WCL5-F1
#
_cell.length_a   1.000
_cell.length_b   1.000
_cell.length_c   1.000
_cell.angle_alpha   90.00
_cell.angle_beta   90.00
_cell.angle_gamma   90.00
#
_symmetry.space_group_name_H-M   'P 1'
#
loop_
_entity.id
_entity.type
_entity.pdbx_description
1 polymer ?
#
loop_
_entity_poly.entity_id
_entity_poly.type
_entity_poly.pdbx_seq_one_letter_code
_entity_poly.pdbx_strand_id
1 'polypeptide(L)'
;MAGIVNDNIVFPVLDLIHREIRKYTSIHNIEGNPLEGEPSVTLFREHPMDTERVTGADMIYESTWRVSIWMKFGSEDDTGFPVGVGYTHPDYSYYKYFRLTQVTSRTFDASGESVLTYHIGLNYDDEGRLTGTSVNRI
;
A
#
# COMPACT_ATOMS: atom_id res chain seq x y z
N MET A 1 -15.25 -7.52 -19.71
CA MET A 1 -14.38 -8.53 -19.07
C MET A 1 -12.94 -8.16 -19.34
N ALA A 2 -12.27 -7.62 -18.32
CA ALA A 2 -10.82 -7.61 -18.14
C ALA A 2 -10.61 -7.25 -16.67
N GLY A 3 -10.62 -8.25 -15.79
CA GLY A 3 -10.30 -8.08 -14.39
C GLY A 3 -8.84 -7.66 -14.30
N ILE A 4 -8.61 -6.35 -14.12
CA ILE A 4 -7.27 -5.80 -13.96
C ILE A 4 -6.77 -6.26 -12.59
N VAL A 5 -5.93 -7.28 -12.64
CA VAL A 5 -4.79 -7.72 -11.80
C VAL A 5 -4.26 -6.72 -10.74
N ASN A 6 -5.12 -6.12 -9.92
CA ASN A 6 -4.70 -5.25 -8.80
C ASN A 6 -4.77 -5.97 -7.45
N ASP A 7 -5.62 -6.99 -7.30
CA ASP A 7 -5.77 -7.71 -6.04
C ASP A 7 -4.51 -8.51 -5.65
N ASN A 8 -3.66 -8.86 -6.62
CA ASN A 8 -2.45 -9.64 -6.39
C ASN A 8 -1.20 -8.81 -6.02
N ILE A 9 -1.27 -7.46 -6.04
CA ILE A 9 -0.13 -6.61 -5.65
C ILE A 9 0.02 -6.55 -4.13
N VAL A 10 -1.05 -6.82 -3.38
CA VAL A 10 -1.06 -6.76 -1.92
C VAL A 10 -0.13 -7.81 -1.31
N PHE A 11 -0.06 -9.03 -1.86
CA PHE A 11 0.78 -10.10 -1.32
C PHE A 11 2.29 -9.80 -1.43
N PRO A 12 2.85 -9.40 -2.59
CA PRO A 12 4.25 -8.98 -2.67
C PRO A 12 4.61 -7.83 -1.73
N VAL A 13 3.69 -6.88 -1.52
CA VAL A 13 3.92 -5.76 -0.60
C VAL A 13 3.95 -6.23 0.86
N LEU A 14 3.03 -7.12 1.25
CA LEU A 14 3.03 -7.75 2.58
C LEU A 14 4.31 -8.55 2.84
N ASP A 15 4.74 -9.36 1.87
CA ASP A 15 5.97 -10.14 1.97
C ASP A 15 7.21 -9.26 2.16
N LEU A 16 7.29 -8.13 1.44
CA LEU A 16 8.36 -7.14 1.60
C LEU A 16 8.34 -6.53 3.01
N ILE A 17 7.16 -6.17 3.52
CA ILE A 17 7.00 -5.61 4.87
C ILE A 17 7.44 -6.64 5.92
N HIS A 18 6.96 -7.88 5.82
CA HIS A 18 7.31 -8.96 6.74
C HIS A 18 8.81 -9.25 6.76
N ARG A 19 9.45 -9.26 5.58
CA ARG A 19 10.90 -9.45 5.46
C ARG A 19 11.70 -8.34 6.15
N GLU A 20 11.29 -7.08 5.96
CA GLU A 20 11.98 -5.95 6.59
C GLU A 20 11.77 -5.89 8.11
N ILE A 21 10.59 -6.28 8.61
CA ILE A 21 10.34 -6.39 10.04
C ILE A 21 11.23 -7.47 10.68
N ARG A 22 11.33 -8.65 10.06
CA ARG A 22 12.24 -9.72 10.52
C ARG A 22 13.71 -9.29 10.52
N LYS A 23 14.11 -8.49 9.53
CA LYS A 23 15.47 -7.95 9.48
C LYS A 23 15.70 -6.95 10.61
N TYR A 24 14.74 -6.07 10.87
CA TYR A 24 14.82 -5.10 11.97
C TYR A 24 14.95 -5.80 13.33
N THR A 25 14.13 -6.82 13.59
CA THR A 25 14.12 -7.53 14.88
C THR A 25 15.40 -8.32 15.12
N SER A 26 15.95 -8.94 14.06
CA SER A 26 17.24 -9.62 14.11
C SER A 26 18.39 -8.66 14.41
N ILE A 27 18.34 -7.41 13.93
CA ILE A 27 19.38 -6.39 14.21
C ILE A 27 19.28 -5.89 15.66
N HIS A 28 18.07 -5.75 16.18
CA HIS A 28 17.82 -5.14 17.50
C HIS A 28 17.70 -6.17 18.64
N ASN A 29 17.99 -7.46 18.37
CA ASN A 29 17.89 -8.57 19.34
C ASN A 29 16.56 -8.59 20.11
N ILE A 30 15.46 -8.31 19.43
CA ILE A 30 14.12 -8.42 20.02
C ILE A 30 13.79 -9.91 20.13
N GLU A 31 13.54 -10.41 21.35
CA GLU A 31 13.14 -11.79 21.59
C GLU A 31 11.71 -12.05 21.08
N GLY A 32 11.52 -13.13 20.32
CA GLY A 32 10.23 -13.54 19.74
C GLY A 32 10.01 -13.04 18.30
N ASN A 33 9.01 -13.63 17.62
CA ASN A 33 8.59 -13.15 16.30
C ASN A 33 7.45 -12.14 16.49
N PRO A 34 7.66 -10.84 16.21
CA PRO A 34 6.61 -9.84 16.43
C PRO A 34 5.41 -9.99 15.49
N LEU A 35 5.55 -10.76 14.41
CA LEU A 35 4.47 -11.08 13.48
C LEU A 35 4.00 -12.53 13.66
N GLU A 36 4.15 -13.09 14.85
CA GLU A 36 3.65 -14.41 15.19
C GLU A 36 2.13 -14.41 15.32
N GLY A 37 1.51 -15.49 14.84
CA GLY A 37 0.06 -15.64 14.81
C GLY A 37 -0.63 -15.03 13.59
N GLU A 38 -1.95 -15.18 13.55
CA GLU A 38 -2.80 -14.54 12.54
C GLU A 38 -3.23 -13.16 13.05
N PRO A 39 -2.99 -12.07 12.28
CA PRO A 39 -3.37 -10.74 12.75
C PRO A 39 -4.88 -10.57 12.73
N SER A 40 -5.40 -9.83 13.72
CA SER A 40 -6.72 -9.22 13.61
C SER A 40 -6.65 -8.07 12.60
N VAL A 41 -7.54 -8.09 11.60
CA VAL A 41 -7.52 -7.14 10.48
C VAL A 41 -8.71 -6.20 10.56
N THR A 42 -8.44 -4.90 10.63
CA THR A 42 -9.44 -3.84 10.44
C THR A 42 -9.25 -3.23 9.06
N LEU A 43 -10.33 -3.18 8.26
CA LEU A 43 -10.30 -2.60 6.92
C LEU A 43 -10.93 -1.21 6.92
N PHE A 44 -10.26 -0.26 6.28
CA PHE A 44 -10.74 1.10 6.06
C PHE A 44 -11.22 1.25 4.62
N ARG A 45 -12.37 1.91 4.43
CA ARG A 45 -13.00 2.15 3.14
C ARG A 45 -13.40 3.61 3.02
N GLU A 46 -12.45 4.42 2.60
CA GLU A 46 -12.57 5.88 2.59
C GLU A 46 -12.43 6.46 1.17
N HIS A 47 -12.65 5.65 0.15
CA HIS A 47 -12.49 6.10 -1.23
C HIS A 47 -13.65 7.04 -1.63
N PRO A 48 -13.35 8.23 -2.20
CA PRO A 48 -14.34 9.30 -2.38
C PRO A 48 -15.46 8.96 -3.38
N MET A 49 -15.20 8.04 -4.31
CA MET A 49 -16.15 7.64 -5.37
C MET A 49 -16.66 6.20 -5.20
N ASP A 50 -16.17 5.46 -4.22
CA ASP A 50 -16.51 4.04 -4.03
C ASP A 50 -16.41 3.66 -2.56
N THR A 51 -17.55 3.60 -1.88
CA THR A 51 -17.61 3.33 -0.44
C THR A 51 -17.29 1.88 -0.08
N GLU A 52 -17.22 0.97 -1.05
CA GLU A 52 -16.90 -0.44 -0.81
C GLU A 52 -15.40 -0.72 -0.96
N ARG A 53 -14.69 0.14 -1.70
CA ARG A 53 -13.26 -0.01 -1.94
C ARG A 53 -12.43 0.22 -0.69
N VAL A 54 -11.58 -0.76 -0.40
CA VAL A 54 -10.61 -0.71 0.70
C VAL A 54 -9.50 0.28 0.37
N THR A 55 -9.27 1.24 1.25
CA THR A 55 -8.21 2.25 1.19
C THR A 55 -7.14 2.05 2.24
N GLY A 56 -7.38 1.21 3.23
CA GLY A 56 -6.37 0.86 4.21
C GLY A 56 -6.71 -0.40 4.98
N ALA A 57 -5.72 -0.91 5.70
CA ALA A 57 -5.85 -2.05 6.58
C ALA A 57 -4.90 -1.89 7.78
N ASP A 58 -5.43 -2.09 8.98
CA ASP A 58 -4.63 -2.27 10.18
C ASP A 58 -4.62 -3.74 10.55
N MET A 59 -3.42 -4.31 10.68
CA MET A 59 -3.18 -5.67 11.13
C MET A 59 -2.55 -5.60 12.53
N ILE A 60 -3.25 -6.13 13.52
CA ILE A 60 -2.78 -6.19 14.91
C ILE A 60 -2.48 -7.65 15.25
N TYR A 61 -1.23 -7.91 15.62
CA TYR A 61 -0.75 -9.26 15.94
C TYR A 61 -0.93 -9.56 17.43
N GLU A 62 -0.84 -10.84 17.82
CA GLU A 62 -0.94 -11.28 19.21
C GLU A 62 0.16 -10.68 20.10
N SER A 63 1.31 -10.38 19.50
CA SER A 63 2.42 -9.65 20.10
C SER A 63 2.11 -8.18 20.42
N THR A 64 0.90 -7.70 20.10
CA THR A 64 0.44 -6.30 20.13
C THR A 64 1.13 -5.37 19.12
N TRP A 65 2.03 -5.89 18.29
CA TRP A 65 2.56 -5.14 17.15
C TRP A 65 1.45 -4.85 16.15
N ARG A 66 1.59 -3.70 15.48
CA ARG A 66 0.62 -3.28 14.48
C ARG A 66 1.32 -2.93 13.18
N VAL A 67 0.80 -3.45 12.08
CA VAL A 67 1.17 -3.03 10.73
C VAL A 67 -0.04 -2.34 10.11
N SER A 68 0.11 -1.06 9.80
CA SER A 68 -0.89 -0.24 9.12
C SER A 68 -0.48 -0.06 7.66
N ILE A 69 -1.40 -0.34 6.73
CA ILE A 69 -1.20 -0.18 5.30
C ILE A 69 -2.26 0.78 4.78
N TRP A 70 -1.85 1.79 4.05
CA TRP A 70 -2.74 2.78 3.42
C TRP A 70 -2.42 2.91 1.95
N MET A 71 -3.46 2.80 1.13
CA MET A 71 -3.42 2.87 -0.31
C MET A 71 -3.94 4.22 -0.77
N LYS A 72 -3.15 4.92 -1.59
CA LYS A 72 -3.56 6.14 -2.27
C LYS A 72 -4.02 5.79 -3.67
N PHE A 73 -5.27 6.10 -3.96
CA PHE A 73 -5.85 5.99 -5.29
C PHE A 73 -5.97 7.36 -5.95
N GLY A 74 -5.91 7.36 -7.27
CA GLY A 74 -5.95 8.54 -8.08
C GLY A 74 -4.64 9.32 -8.13
N SER A 75 -4.61 10.25 -9.06
CA SER A 75 -3.64 11.35 -9.10
C SER A 75 -4.42 12.64 -9.38
N GLU A 76 -4.15 13.67 -8.58
CA GLU A 76 -4.62 15.04 -8.83
C GLU A 76 -3.74 15.73 -9.90
N ASP A 77 -2.60 15.13 -10.21
CA ASP A 77 -1.68 15.61 -11.23
C ASP A 77 -1.88 14.79 -12.51
N ASP A 78 -2.42 15.45 -13.54
CA ASP A 78 -2.67 14.89 -14.87
C ASP A 78 -1.36 14.45 -15.56
N THR A 79 -0.19 14.87 -15.08
CA THR A 79 1.12 14.43 -15.61
C THR A 79 1.41 12.95 -15.36
N GLY A 80 0.72 12.33 -14.40
CA GLY A 80 0.80 10.89 -14.15
C GLY A 80 -0.09 10.04 -15.06
N PHE A 81 -0.86 10.67 -15.95
CA PHE A 81 -1.81 9.97 -16.81
C PHE A 81 -1.12 9.50 -18.09
N PRO A 82 -1.64 8.44 -18.74
CA PRO A 82 -1.16 8.06 -20.05
C PRO A 82 -1.34 9.18 -21.06
N VAL A 83 -0.46 9.23 -22.05
CA VAL A 83 -0.51 10.23 -23.11
C VAL A 83 -1.85 10.16 -23.85
N GLY A 84 -2.50 11.31 -24.00
CA GLY A 84 -3.79 11.42 -24.68
C GLY A 84 -5.02 11.23 -23.77
N VAL A 85 -4.83 10.87 -22.50
CA VAL A 85 -5.92 10.86 -21.52
C VAL A 85 -6.14 12.26 -20.96
N GLY A 86 -7.02 13.02 -21.62
CA GLY A 86 -7.52 14.30 -21.12
C GLY A 86 -8.91 14.18 -20.49
N TYR A 87 -9.47 15.31 -20.03
CA TYR A 87 -10.80 15.41 -19.40
C TYR A 87 -11.96 14.75 -20.17
N THR A 88 -11.85 14.66 -21.49
CA THR A 88 -12.87 14.07 -22.37
C THR A 88 -12.65 12.58 -22.65
N HIS A 89 -11.53 12.01 -22.21
CA HIS A 89 -11.22 10.60 -22.41
C HIS A 89 -12.11 9.75 -21.49
N PRO A 90 -12.70 8.64 -21.97
CA PRO A 90 -13.58 7.79 -21.17
C PRO A 90 -12.92 7.26 -19.90
N ASP A 91 -11.61 7.02 -19.95
CA ASP A 91 -10.84 6.50 -18.82
C ASP A 91 -10.33 7.58 -17.85
N TYR A 92 -10.58 8.87 -18.11
CA TYR A 92 -10.09 9.97 -17.26
C TYR A 92 -10.46 9.78 -15.79
N SER A 93 -11.72 9.42 -15.52
CA SER A 93 -12.21 9.16 -14.16
C SER A 93 -11.45 8.03 -13.47
N TYR A 94 -11.05 7.00 -14.22
CA TYR A 94 -10.26 5.90 -13.67
C TYR A 94 -8.88 6.38 -13.19
N TYR A 95 -8.16 7.13 -14.02
CA TYR A 95 -6.83 7.64 -13.65
C TYR A 95 -6.90 8.68 -12.53
N LYS A 96 -7.95 9.50 -12.52
CA LYS A 96 -8.15 10.53 -11.51
C LYS A 96 -8.50 9.97 -10.13
N TYR A 97 -9.35 8.95 -10.05
CA TYR A 97 -9.90 8.51 -8.77
C TYR A 97 -9.49 7.09 -8.39
N PHE A 98 -9.35 6.17 -9.35
CA PHE A 98 -9.34 4.73 -9.06
C PHE A 98 -8.00 4.03 -9.22
N ARG A 99 -7.02 4.64 -9.90
CA ARG A 99 -5.69 4.04 -10.10
C ARG A 99 -4.88 4.08 -8.81
N LEU A 100 -4.36 2.94 -8.35
CA LEU A 100 -3.44 2.93 -7.22
C LEU A 100 -2.14 3.64 -7.60
N THR A 101 -1.70 4.62 -6.82
CA THR A 101 -0.48 5.40 -7.10
C THR A 101 0.58 5.23 -6.03
N GLN A 102 0.16 4.99 -4.79
CA GLN A 102 1.08 4.82 -3.68
C GLN A 102 0.52 3.85 -2.64
N VAL A 103 1.40 3.10 -2.01
CA VAL A 103 1.13 2.35 -0.79
C VAL A 103 2.05 2.86 0.30
N THR A 104 1.48 3.15 1.46
CA THR A 104 2.22 3.55 2.66
C THR A 104 2.07 2.44 3.69
N SER A 105 3.17 1.91 4.18
CA SER A 105 3.17 0.94 5.28
C SER A 105 3.84 1.54 6.50
N ARG A 106 3.22 1.39 7.66
CA ARG A 106 3.75 1.81 8.95
C ARG A 106 3.71 0.64 9.91
N THR A 107 4.84 0.36 10.54
CA THR A 107 4.95 -0.66 11.58
C THR A 107 5.11 0.02 12.92
N PHE A 108 4.30 -0.40 13.87
CA PHE A 108 4.35 0.03 15.25
C PHE A 108 4.73 -1.16 16.14
N ASP A 109 5.59 -0.92 17.11
CA ASP A 109 5.89 -1.91 18.13
C ASP A 109 4.76 -2.06 19.16
N ALA A 110 4.94 -2.96 20.11
CA ALA A 110 4.03 -3.20 21.22
C ALA A 110 3.77 -1.98 22.11
N SER A 111 4.68 -1.00 22.12
CA SER A 111 4.52 0.25 22.87
C SER A 111 3.71 1.30 22.09
N GLY A 112 3.45 1.04 20.81
CA GLY A 112 2.75 1.93 19.90
C GLY A 112 3.66 2.93 19.20
N GLU A 113 4.99 2.82 19.35
CA GLU A 113 5.95 3.67 18.64
C GLU A 113 6.14 3.20 17.20
N SER A 114 6.23 4.15 16.27
CA SER A 114 6.48 3.85 14.87
C SER A 114 7.94 3.46 14.65
N VAL A 115 8.16 2.21 14.26
CA VAL A 115 9.50 1.63 14.10
C VAL A 115 9.98 1.73 12.65
N LEU A 116 9.06 1.54 11.69
CA LEU A 116 9.36 1.50 10.26
C LEU A 116 8.22 2.15 9.49
N THR A 117 8.55 3.11 8.62
CA THR A 117 7.62 3.64 7.63
C THR A 117 8.19 3.47 6.23
N TYR A 118 7.40 2.86 5.35
CA TYR A 118 7.72 2.70 3.93
C TYR A 118 6.71 3.45 3.08
N HIS A 119 7.21 4.26 2.17
CA HIS A 119 6.45 4.87 1.08
C HIS A 119 6.82 4.17 -0.22
N ILE A 120 5.86 3.44 -0.77
CA ILE A 120 6.01 2.68 -2.01
C ILE A 120 5.21 3.42 -3.09
N GLY A 121 5.92 4.15 -3.95
CA GLY A 121 5.34 4.76 -5.15
C GLY A 121 5.26 3.74 -6.27
N LEU A 122 4.14 3.70 -6.99
CA LEU A 122 3.96 2.88 -8.19
C LEU A 122 4.30 3.75 -9.40
N ASN A 123 5.35 3.38 -10.14
CA ASN A 123 5.81 4.13 -11.30
C ASN A 123 5.18 3.54 -12.56
N TYR A 124 4.59 4.41 -13.37
CA TYR A 124 3.93 4.01 -14.59
C TYR A 124 4.53 4.72 -15.80
N ASP A 125 4.46 4.08 -16.97
CA ASP A 125 4.82 4.71 -18.24
C ASP A 125 3.69 5.55 -18.83
N ASP A 126 4.03 6.19 -19.95
CA ASP A 126 3.16 7.00 -20.80
C ASP A 126 2.00 6.21 -21.42
N GLU A 127 2.04 4.87 -21.41
CA GLU A 127 0.95 3.99 -21.85
C GLU A 127 0.05 3.55 -20.67
N GLY A 128 0.37 3.97 -19.45
CA GLY A 128 -0.36 3.62 -18.25
C GLY A 128 0.06 2.31 -17.59
N ARG A 129 1.09 1.64 -18.09
CA ARG A 129 1.55 0.34 -17.59
C ARG A 129 2.51 0.53 -16.42
N LEU A 130 2.42 -0.37 -15.43
CA LEU A 130 3.32 -0.34 -14.29
C LEU A 130 4.72 -0.75 -14.74
N THR A 131 5.69 0.15 -14.63
CA THR A 131 7.09 -0.09 -15.03
C THR A 131 8.00 -0.38 -13.86
N GLY A 132 7.60 0.00 -12.65
CA GLY A 132 8.35 -0.32 -11.45
C GLY A 132 7.76 0.27 -10.19
N THR A 133 8.51 0.13 -9.10
CA THR A 133 8.15 0.69 -7.80
C THR A 133 9.33 1.47 -7.23
N SER A 134 9.03 2.58 -6.59
CA SER A 134 10.00 3.39 -5.83
C SER A 134 9.74 3.16 -4.35
N VAL A 135 10.74 2.69 -3.62
CA VAL A 135 10.61 2.43 -2.17
C VAL A 135 11.46 3.41 -1.39
N ASN A 136 10.83 4.22 -0.56
CA ASN A 136 11.49 5.15 0.35
C ASN A 136 11.17 4.75 1.80
N ARG A 137 12.22 4.53 2.60
CA ARG A 137 12.09 4.34 4.05
C ARG A 137 12.23 5.70 4.73
N ILE A 138 11.30 6.03 5.62
CA ILE A 138 11.32 7.24 6.46
C ILE A 138 11.66 6.84 7.89
#